data_AF-W5ZXV2-F1
#
_entry.id   AF-W5ZXV2-F1
#
_cell.length_a   1.000
_cell.length_b   1.000
_cell.length_c   1.000
_cell.angle_alpha   90.00
_cell.angle_beta   90.00
_cell.angle_gamma   90.00
#
_symmetry.space_group_name_H-M   'P 1'
#
loop_
_entity.id
_entity.type
_entity.pdbx_description
1 polymer ?
#
loop_
_entity_poly.entity_id
_entity_poly.type
_entity_poly.pdbx_seq_one_letter_code
_entity_poly.pdbx_strand_id
1 'polypeptide(L)' 'LADPWKYSALAAYMFLLILLGFPVNFLTLYVTIQHKKLRTPLNYILLNLAFSNHFMVFGGFPVTMYSSMNGYFV' A
#
# COMPACT_ATOMS: atom_id res chain seq x y z
N LEU A 1 -27.64 2.51 -8.68
CA LEU A 1 -26.27 3.05 -8.74
C LEU A 1 -25.91 3.55 -7.35
N ALA A 2 -24.72 3.25 -6.83
CA ALA A 2 -24.29 3.85 -5.56
C ALA A 2 -24.11 5.36 -5.77
N ASP A 3 -24.43 6.15 -4.75
CA ASP A 3 -24.33 7.60 -4.86
C ASP A 3 -22.87 8.04 -5.14
N PRO A 4 -22.65 9.09 -5.95
CA PRO A 4 -21.31 9.52 -6.38
C PRO A 4 -20.34 9.79 -5.22
N TRP A 5 -20.88 10.20 -4.05
CA TRP A 5 -20.09 10.46 -2.86
C TRP A 5 -19.44 9.19 -2.27
N LYS A 6 -20.02 7.99 -2.48
CA LYS A 6 -19.45 6.72 -1.99
C LYS A 6 -18.20 6.32 -2.75
N TYR A 7 -18.16 6.57 -4.06
CA TYR A 7 -16.99 6.34 -4.90
C TYR A 7 -15.86 7.33 -4.57
N SER A 8 -16.21 8.60 -4.31
CA SER A 8 -15.24 9.60 -3.86
C SER A 8 -14.68 9.28 -2.47
N ALA A 9 -15.52 8.82 -1.53
CA ALA A 9 -15.09 8.37 -0.21
C ALA A 9 -14.19 7.12 -0.29
N LEU A 10 -14.49 6.17 -1.17
CA LEU A 10 -13.66 4.99 -1.40
C LEU A 10 -12.29 5.35 -2.01
N ALA A 11 -12.25 6.28 -2.97
CA ALA A 11 -11.00 6.78 -3.54
C ALA A 11 -10.15 7.50 -2.48
N ALA A 12 -10.76 8.34 -1.64
CA ALA A 12 -10.07 8.98 -0.52
C ALA A 12 -9.53 7.95 0.49
N TYR A 13 -10.29 6.88 0.78
CA TYR A 13 -9.84 5.78 1.64
C TYR A 13 -8.65 5.01 1.03
N MET A 14 -8.71 4.67 -0.26
CA MET A 14 -7.60 4.03 -0.98
C MET A 14 -6.34 4.93 -0.98
N PHE A 15 -6.50 6.24 -1.16
CA PHE A 15 -5.40 7.20 -1.08
C PHE A 15 -4.79 7.29 0.32
N LEU A 16 -5.63 7.32 1.37
CA LEU A 16 -5.15 7.29 2.76
C LEU A 16 -4.37 6.00 3.08
N LEU A 17 -4.82 4.86 2.54
CA LEU A 17 -4.10 3.59 2.69
C LEU A 17 -2.74 3.59 2.00
N ILE A 18 -2.60 4.24 0.84
CA ILE A 18 -1.30 4.46 0.19
C ILE A 18 -0.42 5.35 1.08
N LEU A 19 -0.96 6.47 1.58
CA LEU A 19 -0.21 7.48 2.31
C LEU A 19 0.28 6.98 3.68
N LEU A 20 -0.50 6.12 4.35
CA LEU A 20 -0.11 5.48 5.62
C LEU A 20 0.64 4.16 5.42
N GLY A 21 0.24 3.34 4.44
CA GLY A 21 0.86 2.06 4.15
C GLY A 21 2.28 2.21 3.61
N PHE A 22 2.51 3.16 2.71
CA PHE A 22 3.84 3.41 2.14
C PHE A 22 4.93 3.68 3.20
N PRO A 23 4.79 4.68 4.10
CA PRO A 23 5.81 4.96 5.10
C PRO A 23 6.01 3.79 6.07
N VAL A 24 4.95 3.09 6.50
CA VAL A 24 5.09 1.97 7.45
C VAL A 24 5.91 0.82 6.86
N ASN A 25 5.61 0.42 5.62
CA ASN A 25 6.37 -0.63 4.95
C ASN A 25 7.79 -0.15 4.61
N PHE A 26 7.96 1.13 4.24
CA PHE A 26 9.27 1.70 3.90
C PHE A 26 10.18 1.79 5.14
N LEU A 27 9.65 2.21 6.29
CA LEU A 27 10.37 2.19 7.56
C LEU A 27 10.80 0.77 7.93
N THR A 28 9.97 -0.24 7.68
CA THR A 28 10.31 -1.65 7.96
C THR A 28 11.50 -2.12 7.14
N LEU A 29 11.53 -1.79 5.84
CA LEU A 29 12.67 -2.02 4.97
C LEU A 29 13.91 -1.23 5.41
N TYR A 30 13.75 0.07 5.69
CA TYR A 30 14.84 0.97 6.09
C TYR A 30 15.52 0.53 7.40
N VAL A 31 14.72 0.22 8.43
CA VAL A 31 15.21 -0.27 9.72
C VAL A 31 15.95 -1.59 9.56
N THR A 32 15.48 -2.49 8.68
CA THR A 32 16.14 -3.77 8.40
C THR A 32 17.48 -3.59 7.65
N ILE A 33 17.58 -2.60 6.75
CA ILE A 33 18.83 -2.27 6.07
C ILE A 33 19.85 -1.70 7.06
N GLN A 34 19.42 -0.77 7.93
CA GLN A 34 20.28 -0.09 8.91
C GLN A 34 20.77 -1.03 10.03
N HIS A 35 19.93 -1.94 10.52
CA HIS A 35 20.27 -2.78 11.65
C HIS A 35 20.72 -4.19 11.23
N LYS A 36 22.04 -4.43 11.17
CA LYS A 36 22.60 -5.77 10.90
C LYS A 36 22.18 -6.87 11.90
N LYS A 37 21.77 -6.51 13.12
CA LYS A 37 21.25 -7.44 14.15
C LYS A 37 19.86 -8.01 13.82
N LEU A 38 19.08 -7.33 12.97
CA LEU A 38 17.72 -7.73 12.62
C LEU A 38 17.69 -8.73 11.43
N ARG A 39 18.85 -9.15 10.90
CA ARG A 39 18.95 -10.12 9.78
C ARG A 39 18.87 -11.58 10.25
N THR A 40 17.86 -11.89 11.07
CA THR A 40 17.52 -13.27 11.42
C THR A 40 16.57 -13.86 10.37
N PRO A 41 16.56 -15.19 10.16
CA PRO A 41 15.67 -15.84 9.18
C PRO A 41 14.17 -15.53 9.41
N LEU A 42 13.79 -15.22 10.65
CA LEU A 42 12.43 -14.81 11.00
C LEU A 42 12.04 -13.43 10.45
N ASN A 43 12.96 -12.48 10.41
CA ASN A 43 12.71 -11.14 9.87
C ASN A 43 12.73 -11.07 8.33
N TYR A 44 13.27 -12.09 7.66
CA TYR A 44 13.21 -12.17 6.19
C TYR A 44 11.77 -12.37 5.68
N ILE A 45 10.89 -13.05 6.44
CA ILE A 45 9.47 -13.20 6.09
C ILE A 45 8.75 -11.85 6.21
N LEU A 46 9.01 -11.09 7.27
CA LEU A 46 8.49 -9.73 7.46
C LEU A 46 8.99 -8.77 6.38
N LEU A 47 10.25 -8.92 5.96
CA LEU A 47 10.82 -8.12 4.87
C LEU A 47 10.17 -8.43 3.52
N ASN A 48 9.94 -9.72 3.21
CA ASN A 48 9.24 -10.14 2.00
C ASN A 48 7.80 -9.58 1.99
N LEU A 49 7.10 -9.67 3.11
CA LEU A 49 5.77 -9.09 3.25
C LEU A 49 5.77 -7.57 3.03
N ALA A 50 6.72 -6.84 3.63
CA ALA A 50 6.85 -5.39 3.43
C ALA A 50 7.20 -5.00 1.98
N PHE A 51 7.97 -5.84 1.28
CA PHE A 51 8.29 -5.67 -0.13
C PHE A 51 7.09 -5.96 -1.04
N SER A 52 6.32 -7.01 -0.74
CA SER A 52 5.07 -7.34 -1.44
C SER A 52 4.04 -6.21 -1.30
N ASN A 53 3.94 -5.62 -0.11
CA ASN A 53 3.02 -4.50 0.14
C ASN A 53 3.40 -3.23 -0.65
N HIS A 54 4.69 -2.98 -0.91
CA HIS A 54 5.11 -1.90 -1.81
C HIS A 54 4.62 -2.12 -3.25
N PHE A 55 4.72 -3.34 -3.77
CA PHE A 55 4.19 -3.65 -5.11
C PHE A 55 2.68 -3.43 -5.19
N MET A 56 1.95 -3.75 -4.13
CA MET A 56 0.51 -3.51 -4.06
C MET A 56 0.19 -2.01 -4.00
N VAL A 57 0.98 -1.21 -3.28
CA VAL A 57 0.85 0.25 -3.19
C VAL A 57 1.19 0.97 -4.49
N PHE A 58 2.16 0.47 -5.27
CA PHE A 58 2.51 1.06 -6.57
C PHE A 58 1.61 0.59 -7.73
N GLY A 59 1.13 -0.65 -7.70
CA GLY A 59 0.33 -1.22 -8.78
C GLY A 59 -1.17 -1.26 -8.48
N GLY A 60 -1.55 -1.89 -7.36
CA GLY A 60 -2.94 -2.20 -7.05
C GLY A 60 -3.77 -0.97 -6.66
N PHE A 61 -3.29 -0.18 -5.71
CA PHE A 61 -4.03 0.97 -5.18
C PHE A 61 -4.20 2.16 -6.18
N PRO A 62 -3.22 2.49 -7.04
CA PRO A 62 -3.38 3.52 -8.06
C PRO A 62 -4.34 3.08 -9.17
N VAL A 63 -4.34 1.80 -9.54
CA VAL A 63 -5.28 1.23 -10.52
C VAL A 63 -6.71 1.27 -9.96
N THR A 64 -6.93 0.88 -8.71
CA THR A 64 -8.27 0.96 -8.09
C THR A 64 -8.72 2.40 -7.87
N MET A 65 -7.83 3.34 -7.56
CA MET A 65 -8.15 4.77 -7.56
C MET A 65 -8.56 5.26 -8.95
N TYR A 66 -7.80 4.90 -9.99
CA TYR A 66 -8.10 5.29 -11.37
C TYR A 66 -9.45 4.74 -11.85
N SER A 67 -9.73 3.47 -11.55
CA SER A 67 -11.04 2.86 -11.82
C SER A 67 -12.18 3.47 -10.99
N SER A 68 -11.91 3.92 -9.75
CA SER A 68 -12.91 4.56 -8.88
C SER A 68 -13.21 6.02 -9.28
N MET A 69 -12.22 6.74 -9.82
CA MET A 69 -12.40 8.12 -10.30
C MET A 69 -13.13 8.20 -11.63
N ASN A 70 -12.99 7.20 -12.50
CA ASN A 70 -13.73 7.13 -13.77
C ASN A 70 -15.17 6.59 -13.64
N GLY A 71 -15.67 6.40 -12.41
CA GLY A 71 -17.08 6.10 -12.12
C GLY A 71 -17.51 4.66 -12.38
N TYR A 72 -16.71 3.86 -13.09
CA TYR A 72 -16.92 2.43 -13.32
C TYR A 72 -15.57 1.78 -13.65
N PHE A 73 -15.36 0.56 -13.14
CA PHE A 73 -14.28 -0.32 -13.58
C PHE A 73 -14.26 -0.40 -15.11
N VAL A 74 -13.20 0.11 -15.72
CA VAL A 74 -12.69 -0.38 -17.02
C VAL A 74 -11.40 -1.13 -16.76
#